data_AF-A0A9P5RG18-F1
#
_entry.id   AF-A0A9P5RG18-F1
#
_cell.length_a   1.000
_cell.length_b   1.000
_cell.length_c   1.000
_cell.angle_alpha   90.00
_cell.angle_beta   90.00
_cell.angle_gamma   90.00
#
_symmetry.space_group_name_H-M   'P 1'
#
loop_
_entity.id
_entity.type
_entity.pdbx_description
1 polymer ?
#
loop_
_entity_poly.entity_id
_entity_poly.type
_entity_poly.pdbx_seq_one_letter_code
_entity_poly.pdbx_strand_id
1 'polypeptide(L)'
;MKTHSVCFPILATLALSIAVTRANVHSNNTPRGVSPSNAKLYVPDGANNWSCLDGSKTIPFSTVNDDYCDCIDGSDEPGTSACGAGHFYCANIGHTPSSIKASRVNDGVCEEECCDGSDEYDGQIHCPNVCEEVGAKAREENDRIRSIQNEGARLRRGFIKYGKANKVSLTNELETLRGQIDQVQEALNDARAKLDAANEAQDAYLEGSKSEREAARTQQLEPLIQEQTRRLKHAAEIRDMLKLTLQNLKEKHNKNYHDLAVKDTVSGFDEYIVAQGEKTEPAQEDSDISSDRRFDALVDETSVVLRDIGTLHDLLDGMKRDYNTEYNDEAVLAAVKVTEDFEVTWDSSRLEFVDVKHLVLPEELPVDNPEAEKFRD
;
A
#
# COMPACT_ATOMS: atom_id res chain seq x y z
N MET A 1 -57.60 -46.61 35.81
CA MET A 1 -58.06 -47.93 35.31
C MET A 1 -57.99 -47.93 33.79
N LYS A 2 -57.59 -49.09 33.23
CA LYS A 2 -57.46 -49.46 31.81
C LYS A 2 -56.07 -49.27 31.17
N THR A 3 -55.28 -50.31 31.41
CA THR A 3 -54.20 -50.88 30.60
C THR A 3 -54.67 -51.34 29.22
N HIS A 4 -53.87 -51.13 28.16
CA HIS A 4 -53.67 -51.97 26.95
C HIS A 4 -52.44 -51.34 26.22
N SER A 5 -51.25 -51.91 26.04
CA SER A 5 -50.76 -53.24 25.63
C SER A 5 -51.14 -53.66 24.21
N VAL A 6 -50.39 -53.18 23.20
CA VAL A 6 -50.25 -53.80 21.85
C VAL A 6 -48.90 -53.34 21.27
N CYS A 7 -47.84 -54.16 21.29
CA CYS A 7 -47.41 -55.16 20.31
C CYS A 7 -46.52 -54.58 19.19
N PHE A 8 -45.20 -54.78 19.33
CA PHE A 8 -44.17 -54.55 18.31
C PHE A 8 -44.30 -55.61 17.19
N PRO A 9 -44.30 -55.25 15.89
CA PRO A 9 -44.15 -56.23 14.84
C PRO A 9 -42.66 -56.58 14.67
N ILE A 10 -42.37 -57.83 15.01
CA ILE A 10 -41.22 -58.62 14.59
C ILE A 10 -41.48 -59.10 13.14
N LEU A 11 -40.40 -59.38 12.40
CA LEU A 11 -40.29 -59.92 11.01
C LEU A 11 -40.15 -58.83 9.92
N ALA A 12 -39.16 -58.87 9.03
CA ALA A 12 -38.50 -60.03 8.46
C ALA A 12 -36.99 -59.79 8.26
N THR A 13 -36.16 -60.60 8.92
CA THR A 13 -34.78 -60.84 8.49
C THR A 13 -34.83 -61.61 7.18
N LEU A 14 -34.59 -60.92 6.06
CA LEU A 14 -34.32 -61.54 4.78
C LEU A 14 -32.96 -62.26 4.91
N ALA A 15 -33.00 -63.53 5.32
CA ALA A 15 -31.87 -64.42 5.19
C ALA A 15 -31.61 -64.60 3.69
N LEU A 16 -30.71 -63.78 3.15
CA LEU A 16 -30.15 -63.98 1.84
C LEU A 16 -29.27 -65.22 1.93
N SER A 17 -29.90 -66.38 1.74
CA SER A 17 -29.23 -67.64 1.49
C SER A 17 -28.43 -67.46 0.21
N ILE A 18 -27.18 -67.02 0.34
CA ILE A 18 -26.19 -67.14 -0.72
C ILE A 18 -25.93 -68.64 -0.82
N ALA A 19 -26.74 -69.30 -1.64
CA ALA A 19 -26.33 -70.56 -2.21
C ALA A 19 -25.07 -70.25 -3.02
N VAL A 20 -23.91 -70.48 -2.40
CA VAL A 20 -22.67 -70.65 -3.15
C VAL A 20 -22.88 -71.96 -3.91
N THR A 21 -23.52 -71.84 -5.07
CA THR A 21 -23.38 -72.85 -6.11
C THR A 21 -21.91 -72.86 -6.43
N ARG A 22 -21.17 -73.82 -5.85
CA ARG A 22 -19.98 -74.33 -6.52
C ARG A 22 -20.50 -74.85 -7.86
N ALA A 23 -20.41 -74.01 -8.88
CA ALA A 23 -20.57 -74.45 -10.24
C ALA A 23 -19.40 -75.37 -10.52
N ASN A 24 -19.57 -76.65 -10.19
CA ASN A 24 -18.81 -77.70 -10.85
C ASN A 24 -19.32 -77.74 -12.29
N VAL A 25 -18.81 -76.84 -13.12
CA VAL A 25 -18.81 -77.04 -14.56
C VAL A 25 -17.69 -78.04 -14.84
N HIS A 26 -17.93 -79.30 -14.51
CA HIS A 26 -17.27 -80.39 -15.22
C HIS A 26 -18.08 -80.58 -16.50
N SER A 27 -17.76 -79.79 -17.52
CA SER A 27 -18.09 -80.16 -18.90
C SER A 27 -17.21 -81.36 -19.23
N ASN A 28 -17.72 -82.57 -19.02
CA ASN A 28 -17.01 -83.80 -19.39
C ASN A 28 -16.81 -83.97 -20.90
N ASN A 29 -17.21 -82.98 -21.72
CA ASN A 29 -17.14 -83.02 -23.18
C ASN A 29 -16.29 -81.89 -23.80
N THR A 30 -15.65 -81.02 -23.00
CA THR A 30 -14.74 -80.01 -23.55
C THR A 30 -13.36 -80.61 -23.77
N PRO A 31 -12.76 -80.49 -24.98
CA PRO A 31 -11.41 -80.99 -25.23
C PRO A 31 -10.39 -80.37 -24.26
N ARG A 32 -9.37 -81.15 -23.91
CA ARG A 32 -8.25 -80.70 -23.07
C ARG A 32 -7.62 -79.44 -23.67
N GLY A 33 -7.18 -78.53 -22.79
CA GLY A 33 -6.48 -77.30 -23.17
C GLY A 33 -7.38 -76.19 -23.75
N VAL A 34 -8.71 -76.41 -23.80
CA VAL A 34 -9.68 -75.37 -24.17
C VAL A 34 -10.13 -74.57 -22.94
N SER A 35 -10.08 -73.25 -23.04
CA SER A 35 -10.58 -72.36 -21.98
C SER A 35 -12.12 -72.44 -21.83
N PRO A 36 -12.68 -72.21 -20.63
CA PRO A 36 -14.13 -72.22 -20.41
C PRO A 36 -14.89 -71.22 -21.29
N SER A 37 -14.28 -70.10 -21.68
CA SER A 37 -14.88 -69.14 -22.62
C SER A 37 -15.01 -69.70 -24.04
N ASN A 38 -14.09 -70.58 -24.44
CA ASN A 38 -14.03 -71.15 -25.80
C ASN A 38 -14.71 -72.52 -25.90
N ALA A 39 -15.13 -73.13 -24.79
CA ALA A 39 -15.74 -74.45 -24.74
C ALA A 39 -16.90 -74.67 -25.74
N LYS A 40 -17.69 -73.63 -26.03
CA LYS A 40 -18.81 -73.70 -26.98
C LYS A 40 -18.38 -73.80 -28.44
N LEU A 41 -17.14 -73.39 -28.75
CA LEU A 41 -16.58 -73.45 -30.09
C LEU A 41 -16.12 -74.87 -30.44
N TYR A 42 -15.91 -75.72 -29.43
CA TYR A 42 -15.43 -77.10 -29.57
C TYR A 42 -16.56 -78.11 -29.39
N VAL A 43 -17.60 -77.97 -30.21
CA VAL A 43 -18.76 -78.87 -30.23
C VAL A 43 -18.95 -79.39 -31.66
N PRO A 44 -19.00 -80.71 -31.88
CA PRO A 44 -19.22 -81.27 -33.21
C PRO A 44 -20.62 -80.97 -33.75
N ASP A 45 -20.75 -80.95 -35.07
CA ASP A 45 -22.03 -80.90 -35.78
C ASP A 45 -22.80 -82.23 -35.68
N GLY A 46 -24.03 -82.25 -36.22
CA GLY A 46 -24.88 -83.45 -36.21
C GLY A 46 -24.34 -84.65 -36.99
N ALA A 47 -23.28 -84.48 -37.78
CA ALA A 47 -22.57 -85.52 -38.52
C ALA A 47 -21.21 -85.87 -37.89
N ASN A 48 -20.91 -85.36 -36.69
CA ASN A 48 -19.66 -85.55 -35.95
C ASN A 48 -18.43 -84.92 -36.60
N ASN A 49 -18.62 -83.86 -37.40
CA ASN A 49 -17.54 -83.03 -37.94
C ASN A 49 -17.42 -81.72 -37.15
N TRP A 50 -16.28 -81.06 -37.30
CA TRP A 50 -15.97 -79.79 -36.67
C TRP A 50 -15.16 -78.92 -37.63
N SER A 51 -15.39 -77.61 -37.59
CA SER A 51 -14.70 -76.65 -38.46
C SER A 51 -13.63 -75.92 -37.68
N CYS A 52 -12.43 -75.80 -38.26
CA CYS A 52 -11.35 -74.95 -37.73
C CYS A 52 -11.89 -73.55 -37.39
N LEU A 53 -11.37 -72.92 -36.35
CA LEU A 53 -11.90 -71.63 -35.87
C LEU A 53 -11.66 -70.49 -36.87
N ASP A 54 -10.64 -70.59 -37.71
CA ASP A 54 -10.37 -69.72 -38.86
C ASP A 54 -11.28 -69.99 -40.07
N GLY A 55 -12.09 -71.06 -40.04
CA GLY A 55 -12.97 -71.48 -41.12
C GLY A 55 -12.26 -72.11 -42.33
N SER A 56 -10.97 -72.46 -42.20
CA SER A 56 -10.15 -72.97 -43.31
C SER A 56 -10.58 -74.35 -43.82
N LYS A 57 -10.97 -75.25 -42.90
CA LYS A 57 -11.31 -76.64 -43.20
C LYS A 57 -12.33 -77.19 -42.20
N THR A 58 -13.10 -78.19 -42.62
CA THR A 58 -13.93 -79.02 -41.76
C THR A 58 -13.32 -80.41 -41.69
N ILE A 59 -13.09 -80.89 -40.46
CA ILE A 59 -12.43 -82.15 -40.13
C ILE A 59 -13.35 -82.99 -39.23
N PRO A 60 -13.21 -84.33 -39.17
CA PRO A 60 -13.93 -85.14 -38.19
C PRO A 60 -13.56 -84.70 -36.76
N PHE A 61 -14.51 -84.60 -35.83
CA PHE A 61 -14.18 -84.16 -34.46
C PHE A 61 -13.24 -85.11 -33.72
N SER A 62 -13.08 -86.35 -34.19
CA SER A 62 -12.08 -87.28 -33.69
C SER A 62 -10.63 -86.86 -33.96
N THR A 63 -10.39 -85.94 -34.90
CA THR A 63 -9.07 -85.37 -35.19
C THR A 63 -8.79 -84.10 -34.41
N VAL A 64 -9.61 -83.78 -33.40
CA VAL A 64 -9.31 -82.71 -32.43
C VAL A 64 -8.52 -83.34 -31.29
N ASN A 65 -7.33 -82.82 -31.00
CA ASN A 65 -6.34 -83.39 -30.09
C ASN A 65 -5.90 -84.81 -30.48
N ASP A 66 -5.65 -85.04 -31.77
CA ASP A 66 -5.13 -86.32 -32.27
C ASP A 66 -3.61 -86.34 -32.47
N ASP A 67 -2.92 -85.28 -32.01
CA ASP A 67 -1.47 -85.07 -32.12
C ASP A 67 -0.99 -84.86 -33.57
N TYR A 68 -1.89 -84.41 -34.45
CA TYR A 68 -1.58 -83.98 -35.81
C TYR A 68 -2.19 -82.61 -36.13
N CYS A 69 -1.40 -81.72 -36.75
CA CYS A 69 -1.85 -80.37 -37.04
C CYS A 69 -2.58 -80.29 -38.39
N ASP A 70 -3.92 -80.30 -38.36
CA ASP A 70 -4.85 -80.21 -39.48
C ASP A 70 -5.32 -78.78 -39.79
N CYS A 71 -5.44 -77.90 -38.78
CA CYS A 71 -5.84 -76.50 -38.96
C CYS A 71 -4.64 -75.55 -39.01
N ILE A 72 -4.71 -74.53 -39.88
CA ILE A 72 -3.62 -73.55 -40.04
C ILE A 72 -3.48 -72.67 -38.78
N ASP A 73 -4.59 -72.35 -38.12
CA ASP A 73 -4.64 -71.62 -36.86
C ASP A 73 -4.29 -72.46 -35.63
N GLY A 74 -4.10 -73.77 -35.81
CA GLY A 74 -3.83 -74.75 -34.75
C GLY A 74 -4.98 -74.96 -33.78
N SER A 75 -6.20 -74.57 -34.16
CA SER A 75 -7.36 -74.64 -33.28
C SER A 75 -7.85 -76.06 -33.02
N ASP A 76 -7.48 -77.04 -33.83
CA ASP A 76 -7.73 -78.47 -33.67
C ASP A 76 -6.91 -79.12 -32.56
N GLU A 77 -5.77 -78.55 -32.18
CA GLU A 77 -4.84 -79.10 -31.19
C GLU A 77 -4.69 -78.22 -29.93
N PRO A 78 -5.79 -77.86 -29.21
CA PRO A 78 -5.70 -77.05 -28.00
C PRO A 78 -5.05 -77.79 -26.82
N GLY A 79 -5.03 -79.12 -26.87
CA GLY A 79 -4.65 -80.02 -25.80
C GLY A 79 -3.35 -80.78 -26.04
N THR A 80 -2.67 -80.58 -27.16
CA THR A 80 -1.42 -81.26 -27.54
C THR A 80 -0.37 -80.23 -27.99
N SER A 81 0.83 -80.71 -28.35
CA SER A 81 1.91 -79.90 -28.90
C SER A 81 2.00 -79.87 -30.43
N ALA A 82 1.07 -80.52 -31.14
CA ALA A 82 1.20 -80.77 -32.58
C ALA A 82 1.16 -79.49 -33.43
N CYS A 83 0.41 -78.47 -32.99
CA CYS A 83 0.35 -77.17 -33.66
C CYS A 83 1.19 -76.10 -32.95
N GLY A 84 2.27 -75.63 -33.60
CA GLY A 84 3.17 -74.64 -33.01
C GLY A 84 2.54 -73.25 -32.74
N ALA A 85 1.40 -72.93 -33.36
CA ALA A 85 0.65 -71.70 -33.12
C ALA A 85 -0.41 -71.82 -32.00
N GLY A 86 -0.61 -73.04 -31.47
CA GLY A 86 -1.62 -73.33 -30.47
C GLY A 86 -1.28 -72.82 -29.07
N HIS A 87 -2.31 -72.68 -28.25
CA HIS A 87 -2.21 -72.36 -26.83
C HIS A 87 -2.95 -73.40 -26.00
N PHE A 88 -2.33 -73.81 -24.90
CA PHE A 88 -2.90 -74.75 -23.96
C PHE A 88 -3.41 -74.02 -22.72
N TYR A 89 -4.68 -74.23 -22.37
CA TYR A 89 -5.30 -73.64 -21.19
C TYR A 89 -5.13 -74.53 -19.95
N CYS A 90 -4.48 -73.98 -18.92
CA CYS A 90 -4.39 -74.56 -17.59
C CYS A 90 -5.52 -74.01 -16.72
N ALA A 91 -6.36 -74.89 -16.19
CA ALA A 91 -7.50 -74.49 -15.38
C ALA A 91 -7.05 -73.95 -14.02
N ASN A 92 -5.95 -74.48 -13.49
CA ASN A 92 -5.33 -74.09 -12.23
C ASN A 92 -6.35 -73.96 -11.09
N ILE A 93 -7.21 -74.97 -10.91
CA ILE A 93 -8.28 -74.94 -9.91
C ILE A 93 -7.65 -74.72 -8.52
N GLY A 94 -8.04 -73.64 -7.85
CA GLY A 94 -7.45 -73.21 -6.57
C GLY A 94 -6.51 -72.01 -6.69
N HIS A 95 -6.03 -71.70 -7.91
CA HIS A 95 -5.23 -70.54 -8.27
C HIS A 95 -5.85 -69.79 -9.48
N THR A 96 -5.10 -68.88 -10.11
CA THR A 96 -5.53 -68.17 -11.31
C THR A 96 -5.28 -69.01 -12.56
N PRO A 97 -6.27 -69.14 -13.46
CA PRO A 97 -6.09 -69.85 -14.72
C PRO A 97 -5.07 -69.14 -15.62
N SER A 98 -4.38 -69.91 -16.44
CA SER A 98 -3.33 -69.40 -17.33
C SER A 98 -3.39 -70.08 -18.70
N SER A 99 -2.60 -69.57 -19.64
CA SER A 99 -2.43 -70.22 -20.94
C SER A 99 -0.96 -70.24 -21.30
N ILE A 100 -0.47 -71.43 -21.65
CA ILE A 100 0.90 -71.66 -22.10
C ILE A 100 0.90 -71.91 -23.61
N LYS A 101 2.10 -71.98 -24.21
CA LYS A 101 2.24 -72.33 -25.63
C LYS A 101 2.06 -73.83 -25.81
N ALA A 102 1.44 -74.26 -26.91
CA ALA A 102 1.29 -75.68 -27.23
C ALA A 102 2.63 -76.43 -27.26
N SER A 103 3.73 -75.76 -27.65
CA SER A 103 5.07 -76.36 -27.65
C SER A 103 5.60 -76.79 -26.28
N ARG A 104 4.93 -76.40 -25.18
CA ARG A 104 5.27 -76.73 -23.79
C ARG A 104 4.38 -77.83 -23.21
N VAL A 105 3.58 -78.48 -24.05
CA VAL A 105 2.71 -79.59 -23.66
C VAL A 105 3.48 -80.88 -23.91
N ASN A 106 3.63 -81.72 -22.87
CA ASN A 106 4.42 -82.96 -22.91
C ASN A 106 5.86 -82.76 -23.44
N ASP A 107 6.50 -81.63 -23.11
CA ASP A 107 7.90 -81.36 -23.46
C ASP A 107 8.90 -81.89 -22.40
N GLY A 108 8.36 -82.43 -21.31
CA GLY A 108 9.12 -82.98 -20.20
C GLY A 108 9.50 -81.95 -19.14
N VAL A 109 8.81 -80.81 -19.08
CA VAL A 109 9.02 -79.77 -18.07
C VAL A 109 7.69 -79.33 -17.48
N CYS A 110 7.55 -79.40 -16.15
CA CYS A 110 6.38 -78.86 -15.47
C CYS A 110 6.42 -77.32 -15.49
N GLU A 111 5.46 -76.69 -16.15
CA GLU A 111 5.36 -75.24 -16.27
C GLU A 111 4.81 -74.60 -14.98
N GLU A 112 5.43 -73.51 -14.51
CA GLU A 112 4.98 -72.81 -13.29
C GLU A 112 3.60 -72.16 -13.47
N GLU A 113 3.32 -71.68 -14.68
CA GLU A 113 2.02 -71.15 -15.06
C GLU A 113 0.93 -72.24 -15.02
N CYS A 114 1.29 -73.52 -15.16
CA CYS A 114 0.39 -74.66 -15.11
C CYS A 114 0.52 -75.40 -13.76
N CYS A 115 0.19 -74.71 -12.66
CA CYS A 115 0.36 -75.28 -11.31
C CYS A 115 -0.45 -76.56 -11.06
N ASP A 116 -1.40 -76.90 -11.93
CA ASP A 116 -2.20 -78.12 -11.84
C ASP A 116 -1.50 -79.35 -12.46
N GLY A 117 -0.38 -79.13 -13.16
CA GLY A 117 0.40 -80.15 -13.85
C GLY A 117 -0.30 -80.72 -15.08
N SER A 118 -1.28 -80.01 -15.65
CA SER A 118 -2.08 -80.52 -16.77
C SER A 118 -1.39 -80.45 -18.13
N ASP A 119 -0.27 -79.75 -18.21
CA ASP A 119 0.66 -79.64 -19.33
C ASP A 119 1.39 -80.95 -19.63
N GLU A 120 1.73 -81.73 -18.61
CA GLU A 120 2.44 -83.01 -18.72
C GLU A 120 1.50 -84.19 -18.35
N TYR A 121 0.69 -84.63 -19.31
CA TYR A 121 -0.38 -85.62 -19.08
C TYR A 121 -0.09 -87.01 -19.66
N ASP A 122 0.94 -87.16 -20.47
CA ASP A 122 1.29 -88.41 -21.18
C ASP A 122 1.90 -89.50 -20.27
N GLY A 123 2.23 -89.14 -19.03
CA GLY A 123 2.78 -90.04 -18.02
C GLY A 123 4.30 -90.26 -18.10
N GLN A 124 5.03 -89.55 -18.98
CA GLN A 124 6.48 -89.58 -19.02
C GLN A 124 7.10 -88.89 -17.79
N ILE A 125 6.45 -87.82 -17.31
CA ILE A 125 6.83 -87.08 -16.10
C ILE A 125 5.60 -86.89 -15.21
N HIS A 126 5.82 -86.87 -13.89
CA HIS A 126 4.75 -86.62 -12.91
C HIS A 126 4.87 -85.20 -12.36
N CYS A 127 4.00 -84.30 -12.83
CA CYS A 127 3.87 -82.95 -12.30
C CYS A 127 2.84 -82.92 -11.17
N PRO A 128 3.22 -82.54 -9.93
CA PRO A 128 2.29 -82.46 -8.81
C PRO A 128 1.40 -81.22 -8.92
N ASN A 129 0.12 -81.36 -8.57
CA ASN A 129 -0.78 -80.22 -8.46
C ASN A 129 -0.46 -79.42 -7.19
N VAL A 130 0.08 -78.21 -7.36
CA VAL A 130 0.44 -77.27 -6.29
C VAL A 130 -0.46 -76.02 -6.26
N CYS A 131 -1.53 -75.98 -7.05
CA CYS A 131 -2.37 -74.79 -7.21
C CYS A 131 -3.01 -74.31 -5.91
N GLU A 132 -3.42 -75.20 -5.00
CA GLU A 132 -4.03 -74.77 -3.74
C GLU A 132 -3.01 -74.03 -2.85
N GLU A 133 -1.75 -74.47 -2.83
CA GLU A 133 -0.69 -73.82 -2.04
C GLU A 133 -0.34 -72.44 -2.61
N VAL A 134 -0.08 -72.37 -3.93
CA VAL A 134 0.25 -71.13 -4.62
C VAL A 134 -0.92 -70.15 -4.56
N GLY A 135 -2.14 -70.65 -4.75
CA GLY A 135 -3.37 -69.89 -4.62
C GLY A 135 -3.62 -69.35 -3.21
N ALA A 136 -3.36 -70.14 -2.17
CA ALA A 136 -3.48 -69.69 -0.78
C ALA A 136 -2.53 -68.52 -0.47
N LYS A 137 -1.25 -68.64 -0.86
CA LYS A 137 -0.26 -67.57 -0.69
C LYS A 137 -0.64 -66.30 -1.46
N ALA A 138 -1.13 -66.45 -2.71
CA ALA A 138 -1.57 -65.32 -3.52
C ALA A 138 -2.80 -64.61 -2.91
N ARG A 139 -3.75 -65.36 -2.34
CA ARG A 139 -4.91 -64.77 -1.65
C ARG A 139 -4.49 -63.99 -0.40
N GLU A 140 -3.60 -64.54 0.40
CA GLU A 140 -3.07 -63.87 1.60
C GLU A 140 -2.38 -62.54 1.26
N GLU A 141 -1.51 -62.52 0.25
CA GLU A 141 -0.83 -61.28 -0.16
C GLU A 141 -1.82 -60.27 -0.75
N ASN A 142 -2.79 -60.72 -1.55
CA ASN A 142 -3.83 -59.84 -2.09
C ASN A 142 -4.69 -59.22 -0.97
N ASP A 143 -5.06 -59.99 0.05
CA ASP A 143 -5.80 -59.50 1.20
C ASP A 143 -4.97 -58.49 2.02
N ARG A 144 -3.66 -58.74 2.17
CA ARG A 144 -2.73 -57.80 2.81
C ARG A 144 -2.65 -56.48 2.05
N ILE A 145 -2.45 -56.52 0.73
CA ILE A 145 -2.42 -55.33 -0.13
C ILE A 145 -3.76 -54.58 -0.05
N ARG A 146 -4.88 -55.31 -0.13
CA ARG A 146 -6.23 -54.73 -0.04
C ARG A 146 -6.47 -54.04 1.29
N SER A 147 -6.00 -54.61 2.40
CA SER A 147 -6.07 -54.00 3.73
C SER A 147 -5.35 -52.64 3.77
N ILE A 148 -4.11 -52.60 3.27
CA ILE A 148 -3.31 -51.37 3.18
C ILE A 148 -4.02 -50.31 2.32
N GLN A 149 -4.55 -50.72 1.16
CA GLN A 149 -5.28 -49.81 0.27
C GLN A 149 -6.55 -49.26 0.93
N ASN A 150 -7.29 -50.10 1.67
CA ASN A 150 -8.50 -49.69 2.38
C ASN A 150 -8.19 -48.67 3.50
N GLU A 151 -7.12 -48.91 4.26
CA GLU A 151 -6.59 -47.99 5.29
C GLU A 151 -6.22 -46.64 4.66
N GLY A 152 -5.44 -46.67 3.57
CA GLY A 152 -5.04 -45.46 2.84
C GLY A 152 -6.25 -44.69 2.28
N ALA A 153 -7.22 -45.40 1.71
CA ALA A 153 -8.46 -44.79 1.22
C ALA A 153 -9.28 -44.15 2.34
N ARG A 154 -9.32 -44.77 3.54
CA ARG A 154 -9.98 -44.22 4.72
C ARG A 154 -9.33 -42.92 5.17
N LEU A 155 -8.00 -42.90 5.30
CA LEU A 155 -7.25 -41.69 5.69
C LEU A 155 -7.44 -40.57 4.67
N ARG A 156 -7.35 -40.89 3.37
CA ARG A 156 -7.58 -39.92 2.29
C ARG A 156 -8.97 -39.28 2.37
N ARG A 157 -10.03 -40.06 2.63
CA ARG A 157 -11.38 -39.51 2.84
C ARG A 157 -11.44 -38.56 4.02
N GLY A 158 -10.74 -38.87 5.12
CA GLY A 158 -10.60 -37.99 6.28
C GLY A 158 -9.97 -36.64 5.92
N PHE A 159 -8.82 -36.66 5.23
CA PHE A 159 -8.14 -35.44 4.80
C PHE A 159 -8.97 -34.61 3.83
N ILE A 160 -9.69 -35.23 2.90
CA ILE A 160 -10.59 -34.51 1.98
C ILE A 160 -11.70 -33.80 2.76
N LYS A 161 -12.31 -34.47 3.75
CA LYS A 161 -13.36 -33.87 4.58
C LYS A 161 -12.80 -32.69 5.39
N TYR A 162 -11.65 -32.87 6.03
CA TYR A 162 -10.97 -31.83 6.81
C TYR A 162 -10.62 -30.62 5.93
N GLY A 163 -9.98 -30.85 4.77
CA GLY A 163 -9.61 -29.79 3.84
C GLY A 163 -10.82 -29.01 3.30
N LYS A 164 -11.93 -29.69 2.99
CA LYS A 164 -13.18 -29.02 2.58
C LYS A 164 -13.77 -28.17 3.70
N ALA A 165 -13.83 -28.68 4.92
CA ALA A 165 -14.35 -27.94 6.07
C ALA A 165 -13.51 -26.68 6.36
N ASN A 166 -12.19 -26.82 6.38
CA ASN A 166 -11.28 -25.69 6.58
C ASN A 166 -11.38 -24.66 5.46
N LYS A 167 -11.46 -25.10 4.20
CA LYS A 167 -11.63 -24.17 3.07
C LYS A 167 -12.87 -23.30 3.27
N VAL A 168 -14.01 -23.89 3.64
CA VAL A 168 -15.25 -23.14 3.91
C VAL A 168 -15.07 -22.20 5.09
N SER A 169 -14.52 -22.69 6.21
CA SER A 169 -14.27 -21.87 7.41
C SER A 169 -13.41 -20.65 7.10
N LEU A 170 -12.27 -20.84 6.44
CA LEU A 170 -11.35 -19.76 6.07
C LEU A 170 -11.99 -18.79 5.06
N THR A 171 -12.83 -19.29 4.15
CA THR A 171 -13.55 -18.41 3.20
C THR A 171 -14.52 -17.49 3.92
N ASN A 172 -15.28 -18.01 4.89
CA ASN A 172 -16.19 -17.19 5.70
C ASN A 172 -15.45 -16.17 6.58
N GLU A 173 -14.30 -16.58 7.15
CA GLU A 173 -13.46 -15.69 7.94
C GLU A 173 -12.89 -14.56 7.06
N LEU A 174 -12.45 -14.87 5.84
CA LEU A 174 -12.01 -13.85 4.87
C LEU A 174 -13.12 -12.87 4.49
N GLU A 175 -14.35 -13.33 4.27
CA GLU A 175 -15.48 -12.43 4.02
C GLU A 175 -15.76 -11.53 5.23
N THR A 176 -15.71 -12.08 6.44
CA THR A 176 -15.90 -11.31 7.68
C THR A 176 -14.82 -10.24 7.85
N LEU A 177 -13.55 -10.61 7.66
CA LEU A 177 -12.41 -9.70 7.74
C LEU A 177 -12.49 -8.60 6.66
N ARG A 178 -12.91 -8.94 5.44
CA ARG A 178 -13.15 -7.92 4.39
C ARG A 178 -14.23 -6.92 4.79
N GLY A 179 -15.35 -7.40 5.33
CA GLY A 179 -16.39 -6.51 5.84
C GLY A 179 -15.91 -5.60 6.97
N GLN A 180 -15.05 -6.10 7.87
CA GLN A 180 -14.43 -5.28 8.91
C GLN A 180 -13.49 -4.23 8.34
N ILE A 181 -12.69 -4.56 7.32
CA ILE A 181 -11.83 -3.60 6.63
C ILE A 181 -12.66 -2.48 6.01
N ASP A 182 -13.75 -2.82 5.32
CA ASP A 182 -14.62 -1.83 4.68
C ASP A 182 -15.25 -0.88 5.73
N GLN A 183 -15.73 -1.43 6.85
CA GLN A 183 -16.27 -0.63 7.96
C GLN A 183 -15.24 0.32 8.58
N VAL A 184 -14.02 -0.17 8.84
CA VAL A 184 -12.95 0.66 9.41
C VAL A 184 -12.50 1.73 8.41
N GLN A 185 -12.47 1.40 7.12
CA GLN A 185 -12.13 2.37 6.08
C GLN A 185 -13.18 3.49 5.96
N GLU A 186 -14.47 3.16 6.06
CA GLU A 186 -15.55 4.15 6.08
C GLU A 186 -15.45 5.05 7.32
N ALA A 187 -15.25 4.45 8.50
CA ALA A 187 -15.06 5.20 9.75
C ALA A 187 -13.82 6.11 9.70
N LEU A 188 -12.73 5.66 9.07
CA LEU A 188 -11.52 6.46 8.88
C LEU A 188 -11.78 7.66 7.97
N ASN A 189 -12.49 7.45 6.86
CA ASN A 189 -12.82 8.53 5.93
C ASN A 189 -13.73 9.58 6.60
N ASP A 190 -14.72 9.15 7.37
CA ASP A 190 -15.61 10.05 8.15
C ASP A 190 -14.82 10.82 9.23
N ALA A 191 -13.97 10.13 10.01
CA ALA A 191 -13.13 10.77 11.01
C ALA A 191 -12.16 11.78 10.40
N ARG A 192 -11.58 11.48 9.24
CA ARG A 192 -10.69 12.38 8.51
C ARG A 192 -11.43 13.62 8.00
N ALA A 193 -12.62 13.44 7.41
CA ALA A 193 -13.43 14.56 6.95
C ALA A 193 -13.81 15.51 8.11
N LYS A 194 -14.12 14.94 9.29
CA LYS A 194 -14.38 15.73 10.51
C LYS A 194 -13.15 16.48 11.00
N LEU A 195 -11.98 15.85 10.95
CA LEU A 195 -10.72 16.49 11.33
C LEU A 195 -10.37 17.64 10.39
N ASP A 196 -10.47 17.41 9.08
CA ASP A 196 -10.17 18.43 8.06
C ASP A 196 -11.13 19.62 8.20
N ALA A 197 -12.44 19.38 8.40
CA ALA A 197 -13.42 20.43 8.65
C ALA A 197 -13.16 21.20 9.96
N ALA A 198 -12.70 20.53 11.01
CA ALA A 198 -12.36 21.17 12.28
C ALA A 198 -11.11 22.05 12.15
N ASN A 199 -10.09 21.59 11.42
CA ASN A 199 -8.88 22.37 11.14
C ASN A 199 -9.21 23.60 10.28
N GLU A 200 -10.00 23.45 9.22
CA GLU A 200 -10.43 24.59 8.38
C GLU A 200 -11.21 25.63 9.20
N ALA A 201 -12.10 25.18 10.09
CA ALA A 201 -12.83 26.08 10.98
C ALA A 201 -11.90 26.80 11.97
N GLN A 202 -10.89 26.11 12.50
CA GLN A 202 -9.89 26.70 13.39
C GLN A 202 -9.02 27.73 12.66
N ASP A 203 -8.53 27.41 11.46
CA ASP A 203 -7.70 28.31 10.66
C ASP A 203 -8.48 29.56 10.26
N ALA A 204 -9.75 29.40 9.82
CA ALA A 204 -10.62 30.53 9.51
C ALA A 204 -10.86 31.43 10.73
N TYR A 205 -11.00 30.85 11.93
CA TYR A 205 -11.14 31.61 13.18
C TYR A 205 -9.85 32.38 13.54
N LEU A 206 -8.68 31.74 13.42
CA LEU A 206 -7.41 32.37 13.73
C LEU A 206 -7.09 33.52 12.76
N GLU A 207 -7.31 33.32 11.47
CA GLU A 207 -7.12 34.36 10.46
C GLU A 207 -8.14 35.50 10.62
N GLY A 208 -9.41 35.19 10.92
CA GLY A 208 -10.42 36.19 11.25
C GLY A 208 -10.01 37.04 12.46
N SER A 209 -9.61 36.40 13.56
CA SER A 209 -9.18 37.09 14.77
C SER A 209 -7.90 37.91 14.56
N LYS A 210 -6.95 37.43 13.75
CA LYS A 210 -5.74 38.17 13.40
C LYS A 210 -6.06 39.39 12.55
N SER A 211 -6.91 39.24 11.52
CA SER A 211 -7.33 40.35 10.66
C SER A 211 -8.07 41.43 11.45
N GLU A 212 -8.95 41.04 12.38
CA GLU A 212 -9.63 41.98 13.28
C GLU A 212 -8.65 42.73 14.20
N ARG A 213 -7.64 42.04 14.77
CA ARG A 213 -6.58 42.65 15.58
C ARG A 213 -5.75 43.65 14.78
N GLU A 214 -5.33 43.28 13.57
CA GLU A 214 -4.53 44.14 12.70
C GLU A 214 -5.33 45.37 12.24
N ALA A 215 -6.61 45.20 11.92
CA ALA A 215 -7.50 46.31 11.58
C ALA A 215 -7.71 47.28 12.75
N ALA A 216 -7.98 46.75 13.95
CA ALA A 216 -8.13 47.55 15.16
C ALA A 216 -6.84 48.31 15.51
N ARG A 217 -5.68 47.64 15.42
CA ARG A 217 -4.37 48.25 15.65
C ARG A 217 -4.05 49.35 14.64
N THR A 218 -4.35 49.12 13.36
CA THR A 218 -4.19 50.13 12.31
C THR A 218 -5.07 51.35 12.56
N GLN A 219 -6.33 51.14 12.96
CA GLN A 219 -7.24 52.23 13.31
C GLN A 219 -6.75 53.05 14.51
N GLN A 220 -6.12 52.42 15.50
CA GLN A 220 -5.56 53.09 16.68
C GLN A 220 -4.30 53.90 16.36
N LEU A 221 -3.42 53.37 15.50
CA LEU A 221 -2.14 53.99 15.13
C LEU A 221 -2.28 55.09 14.08
N GLU A 222 -3.30 55.04 13.22
CA GLU A 222 -3.52 56.03 12.15
C GLU A 222 -3.46 57.50 12.62
N PRO A 223 -4.16 57.94 13.70
CA PRO A 223 -4.04 59.33 14.15
C PRO A 223 -2.63 59.70 14.65
N LEU A 224 -1.89 58.73 15.23
CA LEU A 224 -0.52 58.95 15.69
C LEU A 224 0.46 59.06 14.52
N ILE A 225 0.27 58.23 13.49
CA ILE A 225 1.05 58.28 12.23
C ILE A 225 0.81 59.60 11.52
N GLN A 226 -0.45 60.08 11.46
CA GLN A 226 -0.78 61.37 10.86
C GLN A 226 -0.11 62.53 11.61
N GLU A 227 -0.13 62.48 12.94
CA GLU A 227 0.53 63.50 13.77
C GLU A 227 2.06 63.47 13.64
N GLN A 228 2.70 62.29 13.59
CA GLN A 228 4.15 62.19 13.38
C GLN A 228 4.55 62.65 11.98
N THR A 229 3.79 62.28 10.94
CA THR A 229 4.01 62.79 9.58
C THR A 229 3.96 64.33 9.56
N ARG A 230 3.03 64.93 10.30
CA ARG A 230 2.94 66.40 10.43
C ARG A 230 4.17 66.99 11.10
N ARG A 231 4.69 66.35 12.16
CA ARG A 231 5.91 66.77 12.86
C ARG A 231 7.15 66.67 11.99
N LEU A 232 7.31 65.55 11.29
CA LEU A 232 8.40 65.36 10.32
C LEU A 232 8.38 66.46 9.26
N LYS A 233 7.22 66.74 8.68
CA LYS A 233 7.06 67.79 7.68
C LYS A 233 7.44 69.16 8.23
N HIS A 234 6.97 69.50 9.43
CA HIS A 234 7.31 70.77 10.07
C HIS A 234 8.82 70.88 10.35
N ALA A 235 9.43 69.82 10.88
CA ALA A 235 10.87 69.77 11.13
C ALA A 235 11.66 69.92 9.81
N ALA A 236 11.22 69.28 8.73
CA ALA A 236 11.86 69.40 7.42
C ALA A 236 11.78 70.83 6.87
N GLU A 237 10.63 71.49 6.99
CA GLU A 237 10.45 72.90 6.60
C GLU A 237 11.39 73.84 7.37
N ILE A 238 11.54 73.63 8.69
CA ILE A 238 12.46 74.40 9.54
C ILE A 238 13.92 74.13 9.17
N ARG A 239 14.30 72.88 9.00
CA ARG A 239 15.64 72.50 8.53
C ARG A 239 15.98 73.22 7.24
N ASP A 240 15.06 73.22 6.28
CA ASP A 240 15.28 73.83 4.97
C ASP A 240 15.33 75.36 5.06
N MET A 241 14.58 75.97 5.98
CA MET A 241 14.68 77.41 6.30
C MET A 241 16.06 77.77 6.87
N LEU A 242 16.59 76.99 7.82
CA LEU A 242 17.93 77.22 8.37
C LEU A 242 19.03 77.02 7.32
N LYS A 243 18.91 75.97 6.49
CA LYS A 243 19.81 75.75 5.33
C LYS A 243 19.79 76.94 4.39
N LEU A 244 18.62 77.45 4.04
CA LEU A 244 18.47 78.62 3.17
C LEU A 244 19.09 79.88 3.79
N THR A 245 19.00 80.03 5.11
CA THR A 245 19.60 81.15 5.83
C THR A 245 21.13 81.09 5.77
N LEU A 246 21.73 79.93 6.06
CA LEU A 246 23.17 79.70 5.93
C LEU A 246 23.67 79.82 4.47
N GLN A 247 22.86 79.39 3.50
CA GLN A 247 23.18 79.57 2.08
C GLN A 247 23.15 81.05 1.67
N ASN A 248 22.13 81.80 2.09
CA ASN A 248 22.08 83.24 1.85
C ASN A 248 23.25 83.97 2.52
N LEU A 249 23.63 83.57 3.74
CA LEU A 249 24.80 84.09 4.43
C LEU A 249 26.07 83.82 3.60
N LYS A 250 26.30 82.59 3.15
CA LYS A 250 27.44 82.21 2.30
C LYS A 250 27.51 83.04 1.01
N GLU A 251 26.39 83.24 0.34
CA GLU A 251 26.36 83.91 -0.96
C GLU A 251 26.42 85.44 -0.88
N LYS A 252 25.78 86.02 0.15
CA LYS A 252 25.48 87.46 0.21
C LYS A 252 26.25 88.24 1.26
N HIS A 253 26.99 87.59 2.17
CA HIS A 253 27.85 88.32 3.11
C HIS A 253 28.92 89.13 2.36
N ASN A 254 29.26 90.29 2.92
CA ASN A 254 30.24 91.20 2.38
C ASN A 254 31.66 90.65 2.62
N LYS A 255 32.26 90.14 1.56
CA LYS A 255 33.61 89.53 1.57
C LYS A 255 34.74 90.49 1.97
N ASN A 256 34.49 91.80 2.00
CA ASN A 256 35.47 92.79 2.45
C ASN A 256 35.52 92.90 3.99
N TYR A 257 34.50 92.41 4.69
CA TYR A 257 34.51 92.30 6.14
C TYR A 257 35.18 90.98 6.52
N HIS A 258 36.37 91.07 7.13
CA HIS A 258 37.13 89.92 7.60
C HIS A 258 36.63 89.42 8.95
N ASP A 259 35.33 89.22 9.07
CA ASP A 259 34.70 88.67 10.27
C ASP A 259 35.02 87.18 10.37
N LEU A 260 35.73 86.80 11.44
CA LEU A 260 36.16 85.43 11.66
C LEU A 260 34.97 84.51 11.98
N ALA A 261 33.99 84.99 12.74
CA ALA A 261 32.81 84.20 13.13
C ALA A 261 31.92 83.88 11.91
N VAL A 262 31.73 84.85 11.01
CA VAL A 262 30.99 84.64 9.75
C VAL A 262 31.74 83.65 8.85
N LYS A 263 33.07 83.76 8.75
CA LYS A 263 33.89 82.87 7.93
C LYS A 263 33.86 81.43 8.46
N ASP A 264 33.98 81.24 9.77
CA ASP A 264 33.95 79.91 10.41
C ASP A 264 32.57 79.26 10.22
N THR A 265 31.49 80.04 10.32
CA THR A 265 30.11 79.58 10.07
C THR A 265 29.90 79.13 8.63
N VAL A 266 30.42 79.89 7.65
CA VAL A 266 30.35 79.53 6.23
C VAL A 266 31.16 78.25 5.95
N SER A 267 32.34 78.10 6.56
CA SER A 267 33.15 76.89 6.45
C SER A 267 32.44 75.67 7.05
N GLY A 268 31.86 75.81 8.25
CA GLY A 268 31.10 74.75 8.90
C GLY A 268 29.84 74.34 8.10
N PHE A 269 29.18 75.29 7.45
CA PHE A 269 28.08 74.99 6.53
C PHE A 269 28.55 74.21 5.30
N ASP A 270 29.72 74.53 4.73
CA ASP A 270 30.29 73.78 3.61
C ASP A 270 30.61 72.33 4.00
N GLU A 271 31.17 72.12 5.19
CA GLU A 271 31.39 70.77 5.75
C GLU A 271 30.08 70.00 5.93
N TYR A 272 29.03 70.66 6.45
CA TYR A 272 27.70 70.07 6.59
C TYR A 272 27.12 69.62 5.24
N ILE A 273 27.22 70.46 4.19
CA ILE A 273 26.70 70.12 2.85
C ILE A 273 27.45 68.93 2.25
N VAL A 274 28.77 68.86 2.41
CA VAL A 274 29.57 67.71 1.97
C VAL A 274 29.14 66.44 2.69
N ALA A 275 28.95 66.50 4.01
CA ALA A 275 28.52 65.34 4.82
C ALA A 275 27.11 64.83 4.47
N GLN A 276 26.23 65.69 3.94
CA GLN A 276 24.90 65.31 3.46
C GLN A 276 24.92 64.71 2.06
N GLY A 277 25.83 65.15 1.18
CA GLY A 277 25.97 64.67 -0.20
C GLY A 277 26.46 63.22 -0.34
N GLU A 278 27.04 62.63 0.70
CA GLU A 278 27.52 61.23 0.69
C GLU A 278 26.43 60.20 1.08
N LYS A 279 25.21 60.62 1.44
CA LYS A 279 24.18 59.74 2.05
C LYS A 279 22.99 59.34 1.16
N THR A 280 23.08 59.46 -0.16
CA THR A 280 21.99 59.01 -1.06
C THR A 280 22.22 57.60 -1.61
N GLU A 281 21.71 56.58 -0.92
CA GLU A 281 21.08 55.45 -1.59
C GLU A 281 19.57 55.51 -1.31
N PRO A 282 18.70 55.38 -2.33
CA PRO A 282 17.26 55.38 -2.12
C PRO A 282 16.84 54.08 -1.43
N ALA A 283 16.28 54.19 -0.22
CA ALA A 283 15.58 53.09 0.42
C ALA A 283 14.39 52.68 -0.45
N GLN A 284 14.28 51.38 -0.76
CA GLN A 284 13.11 50.82 -1.44
C GLN A 284 11.88 51.03 -0.56
N GLU A 285 10.84 51.67 -1.11
CA GLU A 285 9.51 51.72 -0.51
C GLU A 285 8.89 50.32 -0.54
N ASP A 286 9.09 49.56 0.53
CA ASP A 286 8.32 48.35 0.78
C ASP A 286 6.90 48.77 1.18
N SER A 287 5.93 48.50 0.31
CA SER A 287 4.53 48.92 0.47
C SER A 287 3.74 48.12 1.51
N ASP A 288 4.38 47.23 2.25
CA ASP A 288 3.72 46.23 3.12
C ASP A 288 4.31 46.20 4.54
N ILE A 289 4.57 47.40 5.07
CA ILE A 289 5.12 47.60 6.42
C ILE A 289 3.96 47.75 7.41
N SER A 290 3.98 46.97 8.51
CA SER A 290 2.97 47.07 9.58
C SER A 290 2.85 48.50 10.13
N SER A 291 1.68 48.88 10.62
CA SER A 291 1.41 50.23 11.14
C SER A 291 2.38 50.65 12.25
N ASP A 292 2.85 49.72 13.10
CA ASP A 292 3.89 50.00 14.10
C ASP A 292 5.24 50.33 13.47
N ARG A 293 5.70 49.50 12.53
CA ARG A 293 6.98 49.73 11.85
C ARG A 293 6.96 51.03 11.05
N ARG A 294 5.80 51.39 10.49
CA ARG A 294 5.59 52.67 9.82
C ARG A 294 5.68 53.84 10.80
N PHE A 295 5.13 53.71 12.01
CA PHE A 295 5.26 54.73 13.05
C PHE A 295 6.72 54.88 13.52
N ASP A 296 7.41 53.77 13.78
CA ASP A 296 8.81 53.76 14.21
C ASP A 296 9.73 54.41 13.16
N ALA A 297 9.53 54.09 11.88
CA ALA A 297 10.28 54.69 10.79
C ALA A 297 10.11 56.22 10.71
N LEU A 298 8.89 56.72 10.93
CA LEU A 298 8.62 58.17 10.96
C LEU A 298 9.30 58.85 12.16
N VAL A 299 9.33 58.18 13.31
CA VAL A 299 10.02 58.69 14.50
C VAL A 299 11.53 58.75 14.25
N ASP A 300 12.11 57.69 13.69
CA ASP A 300 13.53 57.63 13.35
C ASP A 300 13.89 58.73 12.33
N GLU A 301 13.10 58.88 11.27
CA GLU A 301 13.31 59.93 10.25
C GLU A 301 13.23 61.33 10.88
N THR A 302 12.24 61.56 11.75
CA THR A 302 12.09 62.83 12.47
C THR A 302 13.32 63.12 13.34
N SER A 303 13.86 62.11 14.03
CA SER A 303 15.05 62.27 14.88
C SER A 303 16.28 62.70 14.08
N VAL A 304 16.44 62.18 12.85
CA VAL A 304 17.53 62.56 11.95
C VAL A 304 17.39 64.03 11.55
N VAL A 305 16.18 64.47 11.19
CA VAL A 305 15.90 65.86 10.81
C VAL A 305 16.13 66.81 12.00
N LEU A 306 15.71 66.45 13.21
CA LEU A 306 15.93 67.25 14.42
C LEU A 306 17.42 67.42 14.72
N ARG A 307 18.23 66.37 14.54
CA ARG A 307 19.68 66.48 14.67
C ARG A 307 20.28 67.45 13.64
N ASP A 308 19.81 67.39 12.40
CA ASP A 308 20.24 68.32 11.35
C ASP A 308 19.91 69.78 11.73
N ILE A 309 18.70 70.03 12.24
CA ILE A 309 18.29 71.35 12.74
C ILE A 309 19.26 71.83 13.83
N GLY A 310 19.56 70.98 14.82
CA GLY A 310 20.53 71.30 15.88
C GLY A 310 21.88 71.71 15.32
N THR A 311 22.44 70.94 14.38
CA THR A 311 23.74 71.28 13.77
C THR A 311 23.74 72.62 13.02
N LEU A 312 22.66 72.92 12.28
CA LEU A 312 22.53 74.17 11.54
C LEU A 312 22.32 75.36 12.48
N HIS A 313 21.55 75.16 13.53
CA HIS A 313 21.33 76.15 14.57
C HIS A 313 22.62 76.49 15.32
N ASP A 314 23.42 75.50 15.71
CA ASP A 314 24.68 75.71 16.44
C ASP A 314 25.68 76.55 15.64
N LEU A 315 25.71 76.39 14.31
CA LEU A 315 26.51 77.25 13.41
C LEU A 315 26.04 78.71 13.46
N LEU A 316 24.74 78.94 13.34
CA LEU A 316 24.13 80.27 13.34
C LEU A 316 24.24 80.96 14.71
N ASP A 317 24.00 80.23 15.80
CA ASP A 317 24.12 80.73 17.17
C ASP A 317 25.59 81.02 17.53
N GLY A 318 26.52 80.17 17.08
CA GLY A 318 27.96 80.45 17.14
C GLY A 318 28.32 81.77 16.46
N MET A 319 27.85 81.98 15.22
CA MET A 319 28.03 83.25 14.51
C MET A 319 27.45 84.43 15.30
N LYS A 320 26.21 84.31 15.77
CA LYS A 320 25.49 85.37 16.46
C LYS A 320 26.19 85.82 17.74
N ARG A 321 26.84 84.91 18.47
CA ARG A 321 27.61 85.27 19.68
C ARG A 321 28.86 86.07 19.38
N ASP A 322 29.55 85.73 18.29
CA ASP A 322 30.94 86.15 18.08
C ASP A 322 31.13 87.11 16.89
N TYR A 323 30.07 87.44 16.13
CA TYR A 323 30.17 88.38 15.00
C TYR A 323 30.51 89.80 15.44
N ASN A 324 31.23 90.51 14.58
CA ASN A 324 31.60 91.89 14.83
C ASN A 324 30.43 92.84 14.51
N THR A 325 29.80 93.36 15.57
CA THR A 325 28.68 94.31 15.47
C THR A 325 29.01 95.64 14.80
N GLU A 326 30.29 95.99 14.65
CA GLU A 326 30.71 97.21 13.93
C GLU A 326 30.55 97.06 12.40
N TYR A 327 30.47 95.83 11.90
CA TYR A 327 30.23 95.55 10.49
C TYR A 327 28.72 95.49 10.22
N ASN A 328 28.20 96.52 9.55
CA ASN A 328 26.79 96.59 9.15
C ASN A 328 26.53 95.75 7.88
N ASP A 329 26.67 94.44 8.00
CA ASP A 329 26.40 93.47 6.94
C ASP A 329 24.93 93.03 6.97
N GLU A 330 24.18 93.35 5.91
CA GLU A 330 22.75 93.04 5.82
C GLU A 330 22.46 91.52 5.85
N ALA A 331 23.34 90.69 5.30
CA ALA A 331 23.14 89.24 5.28
C ALA A 331 23.39 88.62 6.66
N VAL A 332 24.38 89.13 7.40
CA VAL A 332 24.67 88.70 8.78
C VAL A 332 23.53 89.12 9.71
N LEU A 333 23.07 90.37 9.63
CA LEU A 333 21.95 90.86 10.44
C LEU A 333 20.64 90.10 10.17
N ALA A 334 20.38 89.74 8.91
CA ALA A 334 19.22 88.93 8.54
C ALA A 334 19.31 87.50 9.13
N ALA A 335 20.49 86.89 9.09
CA ALA A 335 20.72 85.56 9.68
C ALA A 335 20.61 85.58 11.21
N VAL A 336 21.16 86.61 11.89
CA VAL A 336 20.99 86.82 13.33
C VAL A 336 19.51 86.89 13.71
N LYS A 337 18.73 87.70 12.98
CA LYS A 337 17.29 87.83 13.24
C LYS A 337 16.55 86.49 13.11
N VAL A 338 16.83 85.72 12.06
CA VAL A 338 16.22 84.39 11.87
C VAL A 338 16.60 83.43 13.00
N THR A 339 17.83 83.53 13.51
CA THR A 339 18.32 82.71 14.62
C THR A 339 17.58 83.05 15.92
N GLU A 340 17.44 84.34 16.23
CA GLU A 340 16.68 84.82 17.40
C GLU A 340 15.20 84.42 17.35
N ASP A 341 14.57 84.56 16.18
CA ASP A 341 13.17 84.15 15.98
C ASP A 341 12.99 82.63 16.15
N PHE A 342 13.99 81.84 15.76
CA PHE A 342 13.96 80.38 15.86
C PHE A 342 14.21 79.86 17.28
N GLU A 343 15.14 80.47 18.04
CA GLU A 343 15.49 80.09 19.42
C GLU A 343 14.30 80.07 20.38
N VAL A 344 13.30 80.92 20.14
CA VAL A 344 12.06 80.93 20.94
C VAL A 344 11.30 79.61 20.82
N THR A 345 11.46 78.89 19.71
CA THR A 345 10.74 77.66 19.39
C THR A 345 11.57 76.39 19.59
N TRP A 346 12.87 76.52 19.86
CA TRP A 346 13.84 75.41 19.86
C TRP A 346 14.53 75.22 21.21
N ASP A 347 14.60 73.98 21.70
CA ASP A 347 15.38 73.59 22.88
C ASP A 347 16.63 72.82 22.46
N SER A 348 17.77 73.52 22.44
CA SER A 348 19.07 72.94 22.07
C SER A 348 19.54 71.83 23.02
N SER A 349 19.07 71.80 24.28
CA SER A 349 19.47 70.76 25.24
C SER A 349 18.80 69.42 24.98
N ARG A 350 17.61 69.46 24.39
CA ARG A 350 16.78 68.29 24.07
C ARG A 350 16.78 67.94 22.58
N LEU A 351 17.32 68.80 21.73
CA LEU A 351 17.22 68.71 20.27
C LEU A 351 15.77 68.54 19.81
N GLU A 352 14.87 69.34 20.39
CA GLU A 352 13.43 69.24 20.19
C GLU A 352 12.79 70.64 20.23
N PHE A 353 11.57 70.79 19.68
CA PHE A 353 10.82 72.04 19.83
C PHE A 353 10.20 72.14 21.24
N VAL A 354 10.06 73.37 21.76
CA VAL A 354 9.74 73.64 23.18
C VAL A 354 8.38 73.08 23.63
N ASP A 355 7.38 72.98 22.73
CA ASP A 355 6.00 72.56 23.06
C ASP A 355 5.60 71.16 22.51
N VAL A 356 6.57 70.28 22.26
CA VAL A 356 6.28 68.95 21.71
C VAL A 356 5.77 68.01 22.80
N LYS A 357 4.51 67.58 22.68
CA LYS A 357 3.96 66.50 23.52
C LYS A 357 4.53 65.16 23.09
N HIS A 358 5.01 64.36 24.02
CA HIS A 358 5.42 62.98 23.75
C HIS A 358 4.22 62.15 23.28
N LEU A 359 4.32 61.52 22.11
CA LEU A 359 3.30 60.57 21.67
C LEU A 359 3.55 59.24 22.38
N VAL A 360 2.59 58.81 23.20
CA VAL A 360 2.64 57.52 23.87
C VAL A 360 1.90 56.52 22.99
N LEU A 361 2.60 55.45 22.59
CA LEU A 361 1.98 54.31 21.92
C LEU A 361 0.99 53.66 22.90
N PRO A 362 -0.31 53.55 22.54
CA PRO A 362 -1.27 52.79 23.32
C PRO A 362 -0.79 51.34 23.44
N GLU A 363 -0.94 50.77 24.63
CA GLU A 363 -0.73 49.33 24.83
C GLU A 363 -1.74 48.55 23.98
N GLU A 364 -1.32 47.42 23.40
CA GLU A 364 -2.24 46.55 22.64
C GLU A 364 -3.45 46.24 23.50
N LEU A 365 -4.64 46.72 23.09
CA LEU A 365 -5.85 46.39 23.81
C LEU A 365 -6.07 44.87 23.72
N PRO A 366 -6.30 44.18 24.85
CA PRO A 366 -6.72 42.80 24.80
C PRO A 366 -8.05 42.77 24.03
N VAL A 367 -8.06 42.05 22.92
CA VAL A 367 -9.30 41.77 22.21
C VAL A 367 -10.09 40.82 23.11
N ASP A 368 -11.05 41.36 23.87
CA ASP A 368 -12.14 40.58 24.44
C ASP A 368 -12.86 39.95 23.26
N ASN A 369 -12.50 38.71 22.94
CA ASN A 369 -13.24 37.90 21.99
C ASN A 369 -14.24 37.07 22.80
N PRO A 370 -15.51 37.50 22.93
CA PRO A 370 -16.54 36.75 23.63
C PRO A 370 -16.81 35.36 23.02
N GLU A 371 -16.32 35.06 21.82
CA GLU A 371 -16.36 33.70 21.25
C GLU A 371 -15.19 32.80 21.68
N ALA A 372 -14.06 33.37 22.13
CA ALA A 372 -12.97 32.58 22.72
C ALA A 372 -13.38 31.89 24.04
N GLU A 373 -14.39 32.43 24.74
CA GLU A 373 -14.99 31.77 25.90
C GLU A 373 -15.88 30.58 25.52
N LYS A 374 -16.46 30.54 24.30
CA LYS A 374 -17.31 29.42 23.85
C LYS A 374 -16.54 28.14 23.52
N PHE A 375 -15.24 28.24 23.22
CA PHE A 375 -14.38 27.09 22.94
C PHE A 375 -13.61 26.60 24.17
N ARG A 376 -13.92 27.15 25.35
CA ARG A 376 -13.23 26.84 26.61
C ARG A 376 -13.89 25.72 27.42
N ASP A 377 -15.09 25.29 27.04
CA ASP A 377 -15.86 24.21 27.65
C ASP A 377 -15.86 22.92 26.81
#